data_AF-A0A4Q2FPZ0-F1
#
_entry.id   AF-A0A4Q2FPZ0-F1
#
_cell.length_a   1.000
_cell.length_b   1.000
_cell.length_c   1.000
_cell.angle_alpha   90.00
_cell.angle_beta   90.00
_cell.angle_gamma   90.00
#
_symmetry.space_group_name_H-M   'P 1'
#
loop_
_entity.id
_entity.type
_entity.pdbx_description
1 polymer ?
#
loop_
_entity_poly.entity_id
_entity_poly.type
_entity_poly.pdbx_seq_one_letter_code
_entity_poly.pdbx_strand_id
1 'polypeptide(L)'
;MKEFFRIVKEADKLGYKLSAICGVNWLVGQLLKWQSLVFEMIACAVLIKKISAILEISLNYLGFLMIIFILSVSFSKLRFGVERFFYSFFGSIVLVSIFSIAVDFPFQENEFSLWILMALFGIGIYQFMKWFQAKLFQRYLFKNVLNKEYLGIKKSTDPFPPEINFYVDEGESDVNQRMIMINQRVVKEAYQGIVELSFLNVERFTGIAYCREAWNGFEAPLKKGFSDVDQIYHLVFRVYPFGKELDFYFKLIRLDLSRRKAFTVKGVSVKVVNS
;
A
#
# COMPACT_ATOMS: atom_id res chain seq x y z
N MET A 1 -8.80 29.33 -16.90
CA MET A 1 -7.95 28.62 -17.90
C MET A 1 -6.59 29.29 -18.09
N LYS A 2 -6.50 30.60 -18.39
CA LYS A 2 -5.21 31.32 -18.50
C LYS A 2 -4.36 31.30 -17.23
N GLU A 3 -4.98 31.46 -16.05
CA GLU A 3 -4.30 31.38 -14.74
C GLU A 3 -3.69 30.00 -14.48
N PHE A 4 -4.47 28.94 -14.72
CA PHE A 4 -4.01 27.55 -14.62
C PHE A 4 -2.85 27.25 -15.58
N PHE A 5 -2.90 27.75 -16.82
CA PHE A 5 -1.78 27.61 -17.76
C PHE A 5 -0.54 28.41 -17.35
N ARG A 6 -0.68 29.58 -16.71
CA ARG A 6 0.46 30.35 -16.16
C ARG A 6 1.09 29.59 -15.00
N ILE A 7 0.26 29.13 -14.06
CA ILE A 7 0.67 28.28 -12.93
C ILE A 7 1.37 27.02 -13.42
N VAL A 8 0.82 26.33 -14.44
CA VAL A 8 1.43 25.12 -14.99
C VAL A 8 2.79 25.39 -15.64
N LYS A 9 2.97 26.58 -16.21
CA LYS A 9 4.21 27.03 -16.84
C LYS A 9 5.27 27.48 -15.82
N GLU A 10 4.84 27.98 -14.66
CA GLU A 10 5.67 28.37 -13.52
C GLU A 10 5.92 27.23 -12.53
N ALA A 11 5.12 26.17 -12.58
CA ALA A 11 5.15 25.05 -11.65
C ALA A 11 6.46 24.25 -11.73
N ASP A 12 6.90 23.80 -10.56
CA ASP A 12 8.16 23.10 -10.37
C ASP A 12 8.23 21.84 -11.23
N LYS A 13 9.20 21.80 -12.14
CA LYS A 13 9.49 20.65 -13.03
C LYS A 13 9.65 19.35 -12.24
N LEU A 14 10.08 19.41 -10.98
CA LEU A 14 10.20 18.25 -10.10
C LEU A 14 8.83 17.76 -9.61
N GLY A 15 7.86 18.65 -9.41
CA GLY A 15 6.49 18.33 -8.99
C GLY A 15 5.79 17.48 -10.04
N TYR A 16 5.87 17.91 -11.31
CA TYR A 16 5.36 17.11 -12.44
C TYR A 16 6.05 15.78 -12.59
N LYS A 17 7.39 15.76 -12.50
CA LYS A 17 8.17 14.54 -12.65
C LYS A 17 7.79 13.51 -11.60
N LEU A 18 7.72 13.92 -10.33
CA LEU A 18 7.31 13.04 -9.25
C LEU A 18 5.87 12.57 -9.43
N SER A 19 4.97 13.47 -9.79
CA SER A 19 3.56 13.14 -10.04
C SER A 19 3.37 12.16 -11.19
N ALA A 20 4.14 12.33 -12.27
CA ALA A 20 4.15 11.40 -13.40
C ALA A 20 4.63 10.01 -12.97
N ILE A 21 5.70 9.92 -12.18
CA ILE A 21 6.20 8.64 -11.67
C ILE A 21 5.14 7.97 -10.78
N CYS A 22 4.49 8.72 -9.89
CA CYS A 22 3.38 8.21 -9.08
C CYS A 22 2.22 7.71 -9.94
N GLY A 23 1.80 8.50 -10.93
CA GLY A 23 0.72 8.17 -11.85
C GLY A 23 1.01 6.93 -12.67
N VAL A 24 2.21 6.81 -13.25
CA VAL A 24 2.64 5.63 -14.01
C VAL A 24 2.70 4.40 -13.09
N ASN A 25 3.28 4.51 -11.90
CA ASN A 25 3.34 3.39 -10.96
C ASN A 25 1.94 2.89 -10.57
N TRP A 26 1.00 3.81 -10.30
CA TRP A 26 -0.40 3.46 -10.03
C TRP A 26 -1.08 2.83 -11.25
N LEU A 27 -0.93 3.42 -12.43
CA LEU A 27 -1.57 2.98 -13.67
C LEU A 27 -1.11 1.57 -14.08
N VAL A 28 0.18 1.28 -14.02
CA VAL A 28 0.68 -0.07 -14.32
C VAL A 28 0.13 -1.09 -13.32
N GLY A 29 0.05 -0.73 -12.03
CA GLY A 29 -0.59 -1.57 -11.00
C GLY A 29 -2.07 -1.85 -11.30
N GLN A 30 -2.81 -0.85 -11.78
CA GLN A 30 -4.20 -1.03 -12.20
C GLN A 30 -4.29 -1.94 -13.43
N LEU A 31 -3.54 -1.67 -14.50
CA LEU A 31 -3.59 -2.46 -15.73
C LEU A 31 -3.34 -3.95 -15.48
N LEU A 32 -2.33 -4.28 -14.68
CA LEU A 32 -2.02 -5.67 -14.33
C LEU A 32 -3.14 -6.33 -13.51
N LYS A 33 -3.78 -5.57 -12.61
CA LYS A 33 -4.95 -6.04 -11.86
C LYS A 33 -6.11 -6.36 -12.80
N TRP A 34 -6.44 -5.44 -13.71
CA TRP A 34 -7.52 -5.64 -14.69
C TRP A 34 -7.23 -6.83 -15.60
N GLN A 35 -6.01 -6.95 -16.12
CA GLN A 35 -5.58 -8.10 -16.93
C GLN A 35 -5.74 -9.42 -16.18
N SER A 36 -5.28 -9.48 -14.92
CA SER A 36 -5.43 -10.68 -14.09
C SER A 36 -6.90 -11.08 -13.89
N LEU A 37 -7.78 -10.09 -13.65
CA LEU A 37 -9.22 -10.34 -13.47
C LEU A 37 -9.89 -10.84 -14.76
N VAL A 38 -9.50 -10.29 -15.91
CA VAL A 38 -10.01 -10.76 -17.22
C VAL A 38 -9.65 -12.23 -17.44
N PHE A 39 -8.39 -12.61 -17.24
CA PHE A 39 -7.99 -14.00 -17.39
C PHE A 39 -8.66 -14.93 -16.38
N GLU A 40 -8.89 -14.46 -15.15
CA GLU A 40 -9.63 -15.22 -14.14
C GLU A 40 -11.06 -15.52 -14.62
N MET A 41 -11.78 -14.52 -15.14
CA MET A 41 -13.14 -14.72 -15.66
C MET A 41 -13.16 -15.67 -16.88
N ILE A 42 -12.17 -15.57 -17.77
CA ILE A 42 -12.04 -16.49 -18.91
C ILE A 42 -11.78 -17.93 -18.43
N ALA A 43 -10.87 -18.13 -17.47
CA ALA A 43 -10.61 -19.44 -16.91
C ALA A 43 -11.85 -20.01 -16.20
N CYS A 44 -12.62 -19.19 -15.48
CA CYS A 44 -13.90 -19.60 -14.91
C CYS A 44 -14.90 -20.06 -15.98
N ALA A 45 -15.01 -19.33 -17.10
CA ALA A 45 -15.88 -19.72 -18.21
C ALA A 45 -15.45 -21.07 -18.82
N VAL A 46 -14.15 -21.26 -19.05
CA VAL A 46 -13.58 -22.53 -19.53
C VAL A 46 -13.87 -23.68 -18.57
N LEU A 47 -13.68 -23.46 -17.26
CA LEU A 47 -13.97 -24.48 -16.25
C LEU A 47 -15.45 -24.85 -16.23
N ILE A 48 -16.35 -23.86 -16.33
CA ILE A 48 -17.80 -24.10 -16.35
C ILE A 48 -18.21 -24.90 -17.58
N LYS A 49 -17.65 -24.59 -18.76
CA LYS A 49 -17.87 -25.40 -19.97
C LYS A 49 -17.40 -26.83 -19.80
N LYS A 50 -16.20 -27.01 -19.24
CA LYS A 50 -15.65 -28.34 -18.99
C LYS A 50 -16.50 -29.14 -18.00
N ILE A 51 -16.97 -28.51 -16.91
CA ILE A 51 -17.85 -29.14 -15.92
C ILE A 51 -19.20 -29.50 -16.55
N SER A 52 -19.78 -28.59 -17.35
CA SER A 52 -21.03 -28.81 -18.09
C SER A 52 -20.92 -30.04 -19.00
N ALA A 53 -19.80 -30.19 -19.73
CA ALA A 53 -19.56 -31.33 -20.59
C ALA A 53 -19.36 -32.65 -19.83
N ILE A 54 -18.62 -32.63 -18.71
CA ILE A 54 -18.33 -33.85 -17.92
C ILE A 54 -19.57 -34.35 -17.17
N LEU A 55 -20.38 -33.43 -16.62
CA LEU A 55 -21.54 -33.77 -15.79
C LEU A 55 -22.86 -33.77 -16.59
N GLU A 56 -22.82 -33.45 -17.88
CA GLU A 56 -24.00 -33.31 -18.76
C GLU A 56 -25.05 -32.32 -18.21
N ILE A 57 -24.60 -31.31 -17.45
CA ILE A 57 -25.47 -30.27 -16.88
C ILE A 57 -25.58 -29.11 -17.87
N SER A 58 -26.76 -28.50 -18.00
CA SER A 58 -26.92 -27.34 -18.88
C SER A 58 -25.97 -26.19 -18.47
N LEU A 59 -25.31 -25.60 -19.46
CA LEU A 59 -24.41 -24.46 -19.28
C LEU A 59 -25.13 -23.27 -18.63
N ASN A 60 -26.42 -23.08 -18.91
CA ASN A 60 -27.23 -21.98 -18.37
C ASN A 60 -27.35 -22.04 -16.85
N TYR A 61 -27.60 -23.21 -16.27
CA TYR A 61 -27.68 -23.37 -14.81
C TYR A 61 -26.35 -23.06 -14.12
N LEU A 62 -25.24 -23.60 -14.64
CA LEU A 62 -23.91 -23.35 -14.07
C LEU A 62 -23.46 -21.90 -14.24
N GLY A 63 -23.71 -21.31 -15.42
CA GLY A 63 -23.45 -19.89 -15.68
C GLY A 63 -24.23 -18.98 -14.74
N PHE A 64 -25.53 -19.25 -14.54
CA PHE A 64 -26.36 -18.50 -13.60
C PHE A 64 -25.86 -18.59 -12.15
N LEU A 65 -25.48 -19.79 -11.71
CA LEU A 65 -24.90 -20.00 -10.37
C LEU A 65 -23.62 -19.18 -10.20
N MET A 66 -22.75 -19.15 -11.22
CA MET A 66 -21.53 -18.36 -11.19
C MET A 66 -21.79 -16.85 -11.13
N ILE A 67 -22.80 -16.36 -11.86
CA ILE A 67 -23.21 -14.95 -11.79
C ILE A 67 -23.65 -14.58 -10.36
N ILE A 68 -24.47 -15.42 -9.73
CA ILE A 68 -24.87 -15.23 -8.33
C ILE A 68 -23.64 -15.20 -7.43
N PHE A 69 -22.70 -16.14 -7.63
CA PHE A 69 -21.47 -16.19 -6.86
C PHE A 69 -20.66 -14.89 -6.98
N ILE A 70 -20.40 -14.40 -8.20
CA ILE A 70 -19.64 -13.17 -8.45
C ILE A 70 -20.30 -11.95 -7.81
N LEU A 71 -21.63 -11.83 -7.89
CA LEU A 71 -22.38 -10.74 -7.26
C LEU A 71 -22.37 -10.84 -5.72
N SER A 72 -22.46 -12.06 -5.19
CA SER A 72 -22.48 -12.32 -3.74
C SER A 72 -21.21 -11.83 -3.03
N VAL A 73 -20.06 -11.82 -3.72
CA VAL A 73 -18.78 -11.33 -3.20
C VAL A 73 -18.90 -9.90 -2.66
N SER A 74 -19.73 -9.07 -3.29
CA SER A 74 -19.90 -7.68 -2.90
C SER A 74 -20.60 -7.53 -1.54
N PHE A 75 -21.49 -8.44 -1.15
CA PHE A 75 -22.13 -8.42 0.17
C PHE A 75 -21.13 -8.56 1.32
N SER A 76 -20.00 -9.24 1.10
CA SER A 76 -18.92 -9.32 2.09
C SER A 76 -18.31 -7.95 2.43
N LYS A 77 -18.51 -6.94 1.58
CA LYS A 77 -17.98 -5.57 1.76
C LYS A 77 -18.90 -4.66 2.56
N LEU A 78 -20.15 -5.05 2.81
CA LEU A 78 -21.09 -4.27 3.64
C LEU A 78 -20.54 -3.98 5.04
N ARG A 79 -19.80 -4.93 5.64
CA ARG A 79 -19.14 -4.75 6.94
C ARG A 79 -18.13 -3.59 7.00
N PHE A 80 -17.72 -3.07 5.84
CA PHE A 80 -16.79 -1.95 5.73
C PHE A 80 -17.45 -0.64 5.27
N GLY A 81 -18.78 -0.61 5.22
CA GLY A 81 -19.57 0.56 4.81
C GLY A 81 -20.26 0.41 3.45
N VAL A 82 -21.36 1.14 3.29
CA VAL A 82 -22.24 1.10 2.11
C VAL A 82 -21.51 1.58 0.84
N GLU A 83 -20.64 2.58 0.95
CA GLU A 83 -19.84 3.09 -0.17
C GLU A 83 -18.94 1.99 -0.77
N ARG A 84 -18.25 1.22 0.09
CA ARG A 84 -17.39 0.11 -0.35
C ARG A 84 -18.19 -1.04 -0.94
N PHE A 85 -19.42 -1.24 -0.45
CA PHE A 85 -20.36 -2.18 -1.07
C PHE A 85 -20.69 -1.73 -2.49
N PHE A 86 -21.12 -0.48 -2.72
CA PHE A 86 -21.44 0.02 -4.05
C PHE A 86 -20.27 -0.09 -5.02
N TYR A 87 -19.07 0.34 -4.60
CA TYR A 87 -17.87 0.22 -5.43
C TYR A 87 -17.58 -1.24 -5.83
N SER A 88 -17.69 -2.16 -4.86
CA SER A 88 -17.52 -3.59 -5.11
C SER A 88 -18.60 -4.13 -6.04
N PHE A 89 -19.86 -3.72 -5.85
CA PHE A 89 -21.01 -4.20 -6.62
C PHE A 89 -20.92 -3.82 -8.09
N PHE A 90 -20.58 -2.56 -8.40
CA PHE A 90 -20.31 -2.15 -9.78
C PHE A 90 -19.12 -2.90 -10.37
N GLY A 91 -18.07 -3.15 -9.58
CA GLY A 91 -16.97 -4.02 -9.99
C GLY A 91 -17.43 -5.44 -10.35
N SER A 92 -18.29 -6.05 -9.54
CA SER A 92 -18.87 -7.36 -9.81
C SER A 92 -19.71 -7.37 -11.10
N ILE A 93 -20.46 -6.31 -11.40
CA ILE A 93 -21.22 -6.21 -12.67
C ILE A 93 -20.29 -6.25 -13.88
N VAL A 94 -19.16 -5.55 -13.82
CA VAL A 94 -18.14 -5.59 -14.90
C VAL A 94 -17.58 -7.00 -15.05
N LEU A 95 -17.28 -7.68 -13.95
CA LEU A 95 -16.79 -9.07 -13.97
C LEU A 95 -17.82 -10.04 -14.55
N VAL A 96 -19.09 -9.90 -14.17
CA VAL A 96 -20.21 -10.68 -14.76
C VAL A 96 -20.27 -10.45 -16.26
N SER A 97 -20.13 -9.20 -16.73
CA SER A 97 -20.16 -8.88 -18.16
C SER A 97 -19.02 -9.57 -18.92
N ILE A 98 -17.79 -9.52 -18.37
CA ILE A 98 -16.63 -10.22 -18.96
C ILE A 98 -16.86 -11.73 -18.96
N PHE A 99 -17.37 -12.28 -17.86
CA PHE A 99 -17.66 -13.70 -17.73
C PHE A 99 -18.71 -14.17 -18.75
N SER A 100 -19.83 -13.45 -18.89
CA SER A 100 -20.87 -13.78 -19.88
C SER A 100 -20.31 -13.81 -21.30
N ILE A 101 -19.54 -12.79 -21.69
CA ILE A 101 -18.87 -12.77 -23.01
C ILE A 101 -17.94 -13.98 -23.17
N ALA A 102 -17.16 -14.33 -22.14
CA ALA A 102 -16.28 -15.48 -22.18
C ALA A 102 -17.04 -16.82 -22.26
N VAL A 103 -18.18 -16.95 -21.58
CA VAL A 103 -19.02 -18.16 -21.67
C VAL A 103 -19.61 -18.33 -23.08
N ASP A 104 -19.96 -17.24 -23.76
CA ASP A 104 -20.46 -17.33 -25.13
C ASP A 104 -19.34 -17.58 -26.16
N PHE A 105 -18.09 -17.30 -25.80
CA PHE A 105 -16.94 -17.45 -26.70
C PHE A 105 -16.67 -18.93 -27.04
N PRO A 106 -16.53 -19.31 -28.33
CA PRO A 106 -16.41 -20.70 -28.76
C PRO A 106 -14.99 -21.27 -28.55
N PHE A 107 -14.58 -21.44 -27.29
CA PHE A 107 -13.31 -22.09 -26.93
C PHE A 107 -13.24 -23.51 -27.46
N GLN A 108 -12.11 -23.85 -28.10
CA GLN A 108 -11.82 -25.23 -28.49
C GLN A 108 -11.30 -26.03 -27.29
N GLU A 109 -11.60 -27.34 -27.22
CA GLU A 109 -11.21 -28.18 -26.07
C GLU A 109 -9.68 -28.25 -25.86
N ASN A 110 -8.92 -28.24 -26.95
CA ASN A 110 -7.45 -28.20 -26.93
C ASN A 110 -6.89 -26.89 -26.32
N GLU A 111 -7.66 -25.80 -26.31
CA GLU A 111 -7.26 -24.51 -25.75
C GLU A 111 -7.54 -24.39 -24.25
N PHE A 112 -8.34 -25.28 -23.65
CA PHE A 112 -8.77 -25.16 -22.25
C PHE A 112 -7.59 -25.09 -21.28
N SER A 113 -6.58 -25.94 -21.49
CA SER A 113 -5.36 -25.95 -20.67
C SER A 113 -4.58 -24.63 -20.80
N LEU A 114 -4.53 -24.06 -22.01
CA LEU A 114 -3.83 -22.81 -22.30
C LEU A 114 -4.50 -21.62 -21.58
N TRP A 115 -5.83 -21.53 -21.60
CA TRP A 115 -6.54 -20.45 -20.90
C TRP A 115 -6.40 -20.51 -19.38
N ILE A 116 -6.43 -21.72 -18.80
CA ILE A 116 -6.17 -21.92 -17.37
C ILE A 116 -4.72 -21.51 -17.04
N LEU A 117 -3.76 -21.91 -17.87
CA LEU A 117 -2.35 -21.57 -17.69
C LEU A 117 -2.11 -20.05 -17.77
N MET A 118 -2.75 -19.36 -18.72
CA MET A 118 -2.68 -17.90 -18.84
C MET A 118 -3.26 -17.18 -17.61
N ALA A 119 -4.34 -17.70 -17.02
CA ALA A 119 -4.87 -17.16 -15.77
C ALA A 119 -3.89 -17.32 -14.61
N LEU A 120 -3.28 -18.51 -14.46
CA LEU A 120 -2.27 -18.75 -13.42
C LEU A 120 -1.05 -17.84 -13.58
N PHE A 121 -0.52 -17.71 -14.80
CA PHE A 121 0.56 -16.77 -15.09
C PHE A 121 0.15 -15.32 -14.86
N GLY A 122 -1.06 -14.92 -15.27
CA GLY A 122 -1.59 -13.57 -15.05
C GLY A 122 -1.63 -13.20 -13.57
N ILE A 123 -2.14 -14.11 -12.73
CA ILE A 123 -2.16 -13.95 -11.26
C ILE A 123 -0.73 -13.86 -10.72
N GLY A 124 0.16 -14.75 -11.16
CA GLY A 124 1.57 -14.76 -10.74
C GLY A 124 2.30 -13.47 -11.10
N ILE A 125 2.16 -12.99 -12.34
CA ILE A 125 2.74 -11.74 -12.83
C ILE A 125 2.19 -10.56 -12.03
N TYR A 126 0.87 -10.48 -11.84
CA TYR A 126 0.26 -9.41 -11.05
C TYR A 126 0.81 -9.36 -9.62
N GLN A 127 0.90 -10.52 -8.94
CA GLN A 127 1.41 -10.59 -7.58
C GLN A 127 2.90 -10.22 -7.50
N PHE A 128 3.71 -10.73 -8.43
CA PHE A 128 5.14 -10.39 -8.53
C PHE A 128 5.34 -8.90 -8.79
N MET A 129 4.64 -8.35 -9.78
CA MET A 129 4.75 -6.95 -10.16
C MET A 129 4.29 -6.00 -9.05
N LYS A 130 3.22 -6.35 -8.32
CA LYS A 130 2.79 -5.59 -7.15
C LYS A 130 3.89 -5.47 -6.09
N TRP A 131 4.58 -6.57 -5.80
CA TRP A 131 5.73 -6.56 -4.88
C TRP A 131 6.91 -5.79 -5.46
N PHE A 132 7.26 -6.04 -6.72
CA PHE A 132 8.40 -5.43 -7.40
C PHE A 132 8.25 -3.91 -7.55
N GLN A 133 7.09 -3.44 -7.99
CA GLN A 133 6.76 -2.02 -8.10
C GLN A 133 6.87 -1.31 -6.76
N ALA A 134 6.30 -1.88 -5.69
CA ALA A 134 6.40 -1.31 -4.36
C ALA A 134 7.86 -1.13 -3.93
N LYS A 135 8.73 -2.12 -4.20
CA LYS A 135 10.16 -2.06 -3.90
C LYS A 135 10.90 -1.03 -4.76
N LEU A 136 10.64 -0.97 -6.06
CA LEU A 136 11.24 0.02 -6.95
C LEU A 136 10.85 1.44 -6.57
N PHE A 137 9.55 1.67 -6.35
CA PHE A 137 9.02 2.97 -5.97
C PHE A 137 9.61 3.42 -4.62
N GLN A 138 9.64 2.54 -3.62
CA GLN A 138 10.27 2.83 -2.34
C GLN A 138 11.76 3.17 -2.48
N ARG A 139 12.50 2.42 -3.30
CA ARG A 139 13.92 2.71 -3.59
C ARG A 139 14.09 4.07 -4.26
N TYR A 140 13.21 4.41 -5.21
CA TYR A 140 13.21 5.72 -5.84
C TYR A 140 12.98 6.85 -4.82
N LEU A 141 11.98 6.70 -3.94
CA LEU A 141 11.69 7.70 -2.91
C LEU A 141 12.86 7.92 -1.96
N PHE A 142 13.46 6.86 -1.42
CA PHE A 142 14.62 7.01 -0.53
C PHE A 142 15.87 7.52 -1.23
N LYS A 143 16.02 7.23 -2.54
CA LYS A 143 17.15 7.75 -3.32
C LYS A 143 16.99 9.25 -3.60
N ASN A 144 15.78 9.71 -3.93
CA ASN A 144 15.60 11.06 -4.50
C ASN A 144 14.81 12.03 -3.63
N VAL A 145 13.81 11.56 -2.88
CA VAL A 145 12.79 12.41 -2.23
C VAL A 145 12.94 12.44 -0.71
N LEU A 146 13.12 11.28 -0.08
CA LEU A 146 13.09 11.12 1.37
C LEU A 146 14.48 10.79 1.92
N ASN A 147 14.81 11.33 3.08
CA ASN A 147 16.05 11.03 3.79
C ASN A 147 15.90 9.74 4.62
N LYS A 148 16.40 8.64 4.06
CA LYS A 148 16.32 7.30 4.67
C LYS A 148 17.08 7.19 5.99
N GLU A 149 18.24 7.84 6.11
CA GLU A 149 19.11 7.78 7.28
C GLU A 149 18.50 8.54 8.45
N TYR A 150 17.99 9.74 8.19
CA TYR A 150 17.25 10.52 9.18
C TYR A 150 16.03 9.78 9.72
N LEU A 151 15.30 9.04 8.86
CA LEU A 151 14.17 8.20 9.27
C LEU A 151 14.57 6.96 10.09
N GLY A 152 15.87 6.69 10.26
CA GLY A 152 16.37 5.51 11.00
C GLY A 152 16.04 4.18 10.31
N ILE A 153 15.76 4.17 9.01
CA ILE A 153 15.42 2.96 8.25
C ILE A 153 16.69 2.22 7.87
N LYS A 154 16.98 1.14 8.60
CA LYS A 154 18.25 0.41 8.49
C LYS A 154 18.07 -1.10 8.31
N LYS A 155 19.04 -1.76 7.68
CA LYS A 155 19.21 -3.23 7.75
C LYS A 155 19.87 -3.63 9.07
N SER A 156 19.90 -4.92 9.38
CA SER A 156 20.57 -5.43 10.59
C SER A 156 22.07 -5.14 10.61
N THR A 157 22.69 -5.10 9.43
CA THR A 157 24.13 -4.81 9.22
C THR A 157 24.47 -3.33 9.22
N ASP A 158 23.46 -2.45 9.13
CA ASP A 158 23.65 -1.01 9.05
C ASP A 158 23.84 -0.43 10.47
N PRO A 159 24.65 0.63 10.62
CA PRO A 159 24.85 1.29 11.91
C PRO A 159 23.53 1.85 12.46
N PHE A 160 23.50 2.12 13.77
CA PHE A 160 22.34 2.78 14.39
C PHE A 160 22.06 4.15 13.75
N PRO A 161 20.83 4.66 13.86
CA PRO A 161 20.50 5.99 13.37
C PRO A 161 21.49 7.04 13.92
N PRO A 162 21.85 8.07 13.14
CA PRO A 162 22.71 9.16 13.59
C PRO A 162 22.09 9.91 14.78
N GLU A 163 22.86 10.71 15.50
CA GLU A 163 22.35 11.53 16.61
C GLU A 163 21.17 12.42 16.18
N ILE A 164 21.28 13.00 14.98
CA ILE A 164 20.20 13.75 14.35
C ILE A 164 19.30 12.78 13.58
N ASN A 165 18.21 12.36 14.22
CA ASN A 165 17.24 11.45 13.60
C ASN A 165 15.80 11.80 13.98
N PHE A 166 14.86 11.22 13.25
CA PHE A 166 13.43 11.42 13.44
C PHE A 166 12.96 11.19 14.88
N TYR A 167 13.48 10.18 15.58
CA TYR A 167 13.04 9.84 16.93
C TYR A 167 13.53 10.82 18.00
N VAL A 168 14.60 11.57 17.72
CA VAL A 168 15.08 12.65 18.59
C VAL A 168 14.23 13.90 18.35
N ASP A 169 14.05 14.28 17.09
CA ASP A 169 13.28 15.49 16.73
C ASP A 169 11.78 15.35 17.05
N GLU A 170 11.22 14.14 17.09
CA GLU A 170 9.85 13.90 17.55
C GLU A 170 9.62 14.34 19.00
N GLY A 171 10.67 14.29 19.82
CA GLY A 171 10.66 14.70 21.22
C GLY A 171 10.67 16.21 21.44
N GLU A 172 10.75 17.02 20.37
CA GLU A 172 10.69 18.49 20.49
C GLU A 172 9.33 18.92 21.05
N SER A 173 9.40 19.81 22.04
CA SER A 173 8.27 20.31 22.83
C SER A 173 7.42 21.33 22.05
N ASP A 174 8.06 22.21 21.27
CA ASP A 174 7.36 23.15 20.41
C ASP A 174 6.86 22.43 19.16
N VAL A 175 5.54 22.29 19.06
CA VAL A 175 4.88 21.57 17.96
C VAL A 175 5.21 22.19 16.60
N ASN A 176 5.27 23.52 16.50
CA ASN A 176 5.55 24.19 15.23
C ASN A 176 7.01 23.98 14.83
N GLN A 177 7.94 24.16 15.77
CA GLN A 177 9.36 23.91 15.50
C GLN A 177 9.60 22.45 15.13
N ARG A 178 8.99 21.52 15.86
CA ARG A 178 9.05 20.08 15.56
C ARG A 178 8.59 19.77 14.14
N MET A 179 7.43 20.30 13.73
CA MET A 179 6.88 20.05 12.40
C MET A 179 7.79 20.60 11.29
N ILE A 180 8.32 21.81 11.48
CA ILE A 180 9.24 22.45 10.52
C ILE A 180 10.54 21.65 10.42
N MET A 181 11.16 21.36 11.56
CA MET A 181 12.44 20.65 11.64
C MET A 181 12.36 19.26 11.02
N ILE A 182 11.33 18.48 11.37
CA ILE A 182 11.13 17.15 10.81
C ILE A 182 10.91 17.23 9.30
N ASN A 183 10.05 18.13 8.81
CA ASN A 183 9.78 18.26 7.38
C ASN A 183 11.05 18.62 6.58
N GLN A 184 11.86 19.55 7.10
CA GLN A 184 13.12 19.94 6.48
C GLN A 184 14.13 18.79 6.42
N ARG A 185 14.22 17.97 7.46
CA ARG A 185 15.20 16.87 7.53
C ARG A 185 14.75 15.60 6.82
N VAL A 186 13.44 15.33 6.80
CA VAL A 186 12.87 14.11 6.23
C VAL A 186 12.73 14.18 4.70
N VAL A 187 12.43 15.35 4.15
CA VAL A 187 12.33 15.59 2.71
C VAL A 187 13.63 16.22 2.23
N LYS A 188 14.24 15.65 1.20
CA LYS A 188 15.45 16.22 0.60
C LYS A 188 15.16 17.60 0.03
N GLU A 189 16.09 18.53 0.16
CA GLU A 189 15.95 19.96 -0.18
C GLU A 189 15.25 20.20 -1.53
N ALA A 190 15.68 19.48 -2.58
CA ALA A 190 15.11 19.60 -3.92
C ALA A 190 13.60 19.32 -4.02
N TYR A 191 13.00 18.63 -3.04
CA TYR A 191 11.58 18.26 -3.03
C TYR A 191 10.78 18.96 -1.93
N GLN A 192 11.38 19.78 -1.06
CA GLN A 192 10.69 20.39 0.08
C GLN A 192 9.55 21.35 -0.32
N GLY A 193 9.64 21.98 -1.49
CA GLY A 193 8.60 22.85 -2.04
C GLY A 193 7.35 22.11 -2.52
N ILE A 194 7.46 20.79 -2.73
CA ILE A 194 6.41 19.97 -3.38
C ILE A 194 6.06 18.70 -2.60
N VAL A 195 6.82 18.31 -1.58
CA VAL A 195 6.57 17.15 -0.73
C VAL A 195 6.56 17.57 0.72
N GLU A 196 5.66 16.96 1.49
CA GLU A 196 5.48 17.25 2.91
C GLU A 196 5.09 15.99 3.68
N LEU A 197 5.61 15.86 4.89
CA LEU A 197 5.06 15.01 5.93
C LEU A 197 3.84 15.71 6.55
N SER A 198 2.65 15.37 6.07
CA SER A 198 1.42 16.04 6.48
C SER A 198 0.72 15.37 7.67
N PHE A 199 0.95 14.07 7.89
CA PHE A 199 0.45 13.40 9.09
C PHE A 199 1.52 12.55 9.76
N LEU A 200 1.53 12.64 11.08
CA LEU A 200 2.35 11.88 11.99
C LEU A 200 1.43 11.31 13.08
N ASN A 201 1.06 10.03 12.98
CA ASN A 201 0.29 9.36 14.01
C ASN A 201 1.20 8.43 14.83
N VAL A 202 1.01 8.38 16.14
CA VAL A 202 1.82 7.56 17.06
C VAL A 202 0.93 6.51 17.71
N GLU A 203 1.31 5.25 17.55
CA GLU A 203 0.73 4.11 18.27
C GLU A 203 1.72 3.64 19.35
N ARG A 204 1.32 3.71 20.62
CA ARG A 204 2.14 3.24 21.75
C ARG A 204 1.70 1.85 22.18
N PHE A 205 2.63 0.91 22.19
CA PHE A 205 2.41 -0.45 22.67
C PHE A 205 2.97 -0.59 24.08
N THR A 206 2.08 -0.62 25.07
CA THR A 206 2.44 -0.88 26.46
C THR A 206 2.26 -2.36 26.78
N GLY A 207 3.26 -2.95 27.43
CA GLY A 207 3.22 -4.32 27.95
C GLY A 207 3.30 -4.35 29.46
N ILE A 208 2.95 -5.50 30.04
CA ILE A 208 3.20 -5.76 31.44
C ILE A 208 4.67 -6.16 31.60
N ALA A 209 5.41 -5.37 32.39
CA ALA A 209 6.75 -5.72 32.82
C ALA A 209 6.73 -6.16 34.28
N TYR A 210 7.52 -7.18 34.57
CA TYR A 210 7.74 -7.68 35.91
C TYR A 210 9.14 -7.26 36.35
N CYS A 211 9.23 -6.54 37.45
CA CYS A 211 10.48 -6.02 37.98
C CYS A 211 10.68 -6.54 39.40
N ARG A 212 11.93 -6.77 39.79
CA ARG A 212 12.32 -6.98 41.20
C ARG A 212 13.37 -5.95 41.57
N GLU A 213 13.34 -5.51 42.81
CA GLU A 213 14.38 -4.63 43.33
C GLU A 213 15.70 -5.39 43.40
N ALA A 214 16.75 -4.82 42.81
CA ALA A 214 18.02 -5.51 42.63
C ALA A 214 18.70 -5.92 43.95
N TRP A 215 18.38 -5.24 45.06
CA TRP A 215 19.09 -5.40 46.33
C TRP A 215 18.64 -6.61 47.17
N ASN A 216 17.43 -7.15 46.95
CA ASN A 216 16.91 -8.33 47.66
C ASN A 216 16.84 -9.60 46.78
N GLY A 217 17.46 -9.59 45.60
CA GLY A 217 17.55 -10.76 44.72
C GLY A 217 16.20 -11.45 44.42
N PHE A 218 16.17 -12.78 44.46
CA PHE A 218 14.95 -13.56 44.18
C PHE A 218 13.91 -13.51 45.32
N GLU A 219 14.26 -12.97 46.50
CA GLU A 219 13.37 -12.84 47.66
C GLU A 219 12.51 -11.57 47.62
N ALA A 220 12.89 -10.59 46.78
CA ALA A 220 12.11 -9.37 46.58
C ALA A 220 10.72 -9.65 45.97
N PRO A 221 9.66 -8.97 46.44
CA PRO A 221 8.32 -9.12 45.86
C PRO A 221 8.31 -8.70 44.39
N LEU A 222 7.69 -9.52 43.54
CA LEU A 222 7.55 -9.25 42.12
C LEU A 222 6.62 -8.04 41.92
N LYS A 223 7.17 -6.91 41.49
CA LYS A 223 6.39 -5.72 41.16
C LYS A 223 5.91 -5.81 39.71
N LYS A 224 4.64 -5.47 39.49
CA LYS A 224 4.02 -5.41 38.17
C LYS A 224 3.85 -3.96 37.76
N GLY A 225 4.30 -3.60 36.57
CA GLY A 225 4.11 -2.27 36.01
C GLY A 225 3.79 -2.34 34.52
N PHE A 226 3.24 -1.25 33.99
CA PHE A 226 3.21 -1.05 32.54
C PHE A 226 4.54 -0.47 32.09
N SER A 227 5.05 -0.99 30.97
CA SER A 227 6.25 -0.50 30.32
C SER A 227 6.00 -0.33 28.83
N ASP A 228 6.54 0.75 28.26
CA ASP A 228 6.49 0.99 26.82
C ASP A 228 7.36 -0.05 26.09
N VAL A 229 6.69 -0.95 25.37
CA VAL A 229 7.35 -2.03 24.61
C VAL A 229 7.80 -1.54 23.24
N ASP A 230 6.98 -0.74 22.57
CA ASP A 230 7.32 -0.11 21.29
C ASP A 230 6.46 1.13 21.02
N GLN A 231 6.95 1.98 20.12
CA GLN A 231 6.21 3.12 19.59
C GLN A 231 6.29 3.03 18.05
N ILE A 232 5.13 2.91 17.41
CA ILE A 232 5.00 2.89 15.95
C ILE A 232 4.54 4.26 15.47
N TYR A 233 5.29 4.82 14.53
CA TYR A 233 5.01 6.09 13.89
C TYR A 233 4.48 5.85 12.48
N HIS A 234 3.30 6.37 12.18
CA HIS A 234 2.68 6.31 10.87
C HIS A 234 2.85 7.67 10.18
N LEU A 235 3.83 7.73 9.30
CA LEU A 235 4.18 8.91 8.52
C LEU A 235 3.41 8.90 7.21
N VAL A 236 2.61 9.94 6.94
CA VAL A 236 1.89 10.08 5.67
C VAL A 236 2.45 11.28 4.92
N PHE A 237 3.04 11.00 3.77
CA PHE A 237 3.60 12.02 2.89
C PHE A 237 2.59 12.40 1.81
N ARG A 238 2.53 13.69 1.50
CA ARG A 238 1.75 14.25 0.40
C ARG A 238 2.67 14.88 -0.64
N VAL A 239 2.21 14.90 -1.88
CA VAL A 239 2.83 15.62 -2.99
C VAL A 239 1.88 16.71 -3.44
N TYR A 240 2.42 17.90 -3.66
CA TYR A 240 1.77 19.08 -4.22
C TYR A 240 2.36 19.32 -5.61
N PRO A 241 1.72 18.82 -6.68
CA PRO A 241 2.28 18.82 -8.05
C PRO A 241 2.61 20.20 -8.58
N PHE A 242 1.92 21.22 -8.07
CA PHE A 242 2.01 22.61 -8.49
C PHE A 242 2.55 23.52 -7.38
N GLY A 243 3.14 22.95 -6.33
CA GLY A 243 3.54 23.68 -5.13
C GLY A 243 2.44 23.76 -4.07
N LYS A 244 2.84 24.02 -2.82
CA LYS A 244 1.96 23.99 -1.63
C LYS A 244 0.88 25.06 -1.62
N GLU A 245 1.07 26.16 -2.36
CA GLU A 245 0.16 27.32 -2.35
C GLU A 245 -1.22 27.02 -2.93
N LEU A 246 -1.33 26.03 -3.82
CA LEU A 246 -2.59 25.72 -4.53
C LEU A 246 -3.47 24.70 -3.81
N ASP A 247 -3.03 24.18 -2.66
CA ASP A 247 -3.69 23.12 -1.88
C ASP A 247 -4.18 21.91 -2.71
N PHE A 248 -3.55 21.67 -3.85
CA PHE A 248 -3.81 20.52 -4.70
C PHE A 248 -2.78 19.45 -4.41
N TYR A 249 -3.20 18.36 -3.78
CA TYR A 249 -2.28 17.29 -3.37
C TYR A 249 -2.86 15.89 -3.52
N PHE A 250 -1.96 14.91 -3.51
CA PHE A 250 -2.31 13.51 -3.33
C PHE A 250 -1.33 12.81 -2.39
N LYS A 251 -1.74 11.66 -1.84
CA LYS A 251 -0.91 10.85 -0.94
C LYS A 251 0.23 10.19 -1.71
N LEU A 252 1.46 10.46 -1.31
CA LEU A 252 2.67 9.87 -1.89
C LEU A 252 2.93 8.46 -1.37
N ILE A 253 3.07 8.33 -0.05
CA ILE A 253 3.36 7.07 0.63
C ILE A 253 2.98 7.17 2.11
N ARG A 254 2.62 6.03 2.71
CA ARG A 254 2.60 5.86 4.16
C ARG A 254 3.77 4.98 4.58
N LEU A 255 4.59 5.46 5.51
CA LEU A 255 5.69 4.72 6.11
C LEU A 255 5.37 4.44 7.58
N ASP A 256 5.49 3.17 7.97
CA ASP A 256 5.35 2.77 9.37
C ASP A 256 6.74 2.49 9.95
N LEU A 257 7.12 3.25 10.98
CA LEU A 257 8.43 3.18 11.64
C LEU A 257 8.29 2.73 13.09
N SER A 258 9.08 1.76 13.51
CA SER A 258 9.11 1.29 14.90
C SER A 258 10.37 1.81 15.58
N ARG A 259 10.21 2.50 16.72
CA ARG A 259 11.32 3.00 17.53
C ARG A 259 12.21 1.84 17.98
N ARG A 260 11.61 0.77 18.50
CA ARG A 260 12.36 -0.40 18.96
C ARG A 260 13.19 -1.02 17.84
N LYS A 261 12.65 -1.16 16.63
CA LYS A 261 13.40 -1.75 15.51
C LYS A 261 14.54 -0.86 15.03
N ALA A 262 14.41 0.47 15.13
CA ALA A 262 15.50 1.38 14.75
C ALA A 262 16.73 1.24 15.67
N PHE A 263 16.51 1.00 16.96
CA PHE A 263 17.56 0.89 17.99
C PHE A 263 17.85 -0.55 18.44
N THR A 264 17.41 -1.56 17.68
CA THR A 264 17.80 -2.96 17.92
C THR A 264 18.55 -3.52 16.72
N VAL A 265 19.32 -4.60 16.94
CA VAL A 265 20.13 -5.26 15.89
C VAL A 265 19.24 -5.91 14.81
N LYS A 266 17.93 -6.04 15.04
CA LYS A 266 16.97 -6.50 14.03
C LYS A 266 16.63 -5.34 13.08
N GLY A 267 17.03 -5.46 11.81
CA GLY A 267 16.74 -4.46 10.78
C GLY A 267 15.26 -4.12 10.62
N VAL A 268 14.97 -2.90 10.18
CA VAL A 268 13.62 -2.39 9.93
C VAL A 268 13.18 -2.84 8.53
N SER A 269 12.23 -3.77 8.45
CA SER A 269 11.44 -3.94 7.23
C SER A 269 10.29 -2.93 7.26
N VAL A 270 10.37 -1.92 6.39
CA VAL A 270 9.28 -0.97 6.19
C VAL A 270 8.11 -1.71 5.55
N LYS A 271 6.95 -1.68 6.21
CA LYS A 271 5.69 -2.07 5.58
C LYS A 271 5.15 -0.86 4.83
N VAL A 272 4.99 -1.00 3.52
CA VAL A 272 4.24 -0.03 2.71
C VAL A 272 2.77 -0.43 2.82
N VAL A 273 1.97 0.43 3.45
CA VAL A 273 0.52 0.22 3.53
C VAL A 273 -0.12 0.90 2.32
N ASN A 274 -0.40 0.11 1.28
CA ASN A 274 -1.28 0.53 0.21
C ASN A 274 -2.71 0.54 0.77
N SER A 275 -3.24 1.73 1.00
CA SER A 275 -4.68 1.99 1.19
C SER A 275 -5.31 2.20 -0.18
#